data_AF-A0A6P6NRT8-F1
#
_entry.id   AF-A0A6P6NRT8-F1
#
_cell.length_a   1.000
_cell.length_b   1.000
_cell.length_c   1.000
_cell.angle_alpha   90.00
_cell.angle_beta   90.00
_cell.angle_gamma   90.00
#
_symmetry.space_group_name_H-M   'P 1'
#
loop_
_entity.id
_entity.type
_entity.pdbx_description
1 polymer ?
#
loop_
_entity_poly.entity_id
_entity_poly.type
_entity_poly.pdbx_seq_one_letter_code
_entity_poly.pdbx_strand_id
1 'polypeptide(L)'
;MRAMGIEMSDIADVPNDGWMGSRKRKAMLQQKDSERLRAAPGQSPLICSKEDTSVLAPQLTIDDLKQTKTYLKLVKKQQKDMCALKKKQAKAHVALQSSHCTQVDRTVAQHDKEKQALEKQLEKSIRKVSDNYSLEMSRDIEKQIKTLTSNHKSKVKEMVASHALEWAEMIKWHSAEEQTVREQHVIQQCETLRKLLLMEHEKQTQQLSLLHERQNKDMRTNQAKTSMESSKAISQDKSIKNKAERERRVRELNSTNTRKFLTERKRLAMKQSKESEQHQAAQREQLERLEKHNEELLNSCYAKSQCQGQRDGREERTER
;
A
#
# COMPACT_ATOMS: atom_id res chain seq x y z
N MET A 1 -24.65 -20.91 44.95
CA MET A 1 -24.27 -21.24 43.55
C MET A 1 -23.75 -20.01 42.80
N ARG A 2 -22.69 -19.37 43.30
CA ARG A 2 -21.89 -18.36 42.56
C ARG A 2 -20.41 -18.39 42.96
N ALA A 3 -20.00 -19.47 43.64
CA ALA A 3 -18.63 -19.71 44.12
C ALA A 3 -17.99 -20.92 43.40
N MET A 4 -18.61 -21.40 42.31
CA MET A 4 -18.13 -22.54 41.50
C MET A 4 -17.97 -22.17 40.02
N GLY A 5 -18.04 -20.87 39.66
CA GLY A 5 -17.73 -20.39 38.30
C GLY A 5 -18.66 -20.88 37.19
N ILE A 6 -19.94 -21.12 37.49
CA ILE A 6 -20.97 -21.39 36.47
C ILE A 6 -21.81 -20.12 36.37
N GLU A 7 -21.77 -19.46 35.21
CA GLU A 7 -22.61 -18.29 34.93
C GLU A 7 -24.01 -18.76 34.51
N MET A 8 -25.05 -17.98 34.83
CA MET A 8 -26.44 -18.32 34.47
C MET A 8 -26.65 -18.45 32.95
N SER A 9 -25.72 -17.94 32.15
CA SER A 9 -25.67 -18.05 30.70
C SER A 9 -25.29 -19.46 30.19
N ASP A 10 -24.73 -20.33 31.05
CA ASP A 10 -24.22 -21.66 30.69
C ASP A 10 -25.29 -22.78 30.78
N ILE A 11 -26.50 -22.45 31.24
CA ILE A 11 -27.62 -23.39 31.29
C ILE A 11 -28.41 -23.23 29.99
N ALA A 12 -27.98 -23.92 28.93
CA ALA A 12 -28.81 -24.08 27.75
C ALA A 12 -29.99 -25.00 28.08
N ASP A 13 -31.21 -24.50 27.90
CA ASP A 13 -32.44 -25.29 27.93
C ASP A 13 -32.32 -26.47 26.97
N VAL A 14 -32.51 -27.67 27.49
CA VAL A 14 -32.50 -28.92 26.72
C VAL A 14 -33.91 -29.12 26.15
N PRO A 15 -34.10 -29.15 24.82
CA PRO A 15 -35.33 -29.67 24.24
C PRO A 15 -35.31 -31.19 24.36
N ASN A 16 -36.28 -31.71 25.10
CA ASN A 16 -36.64 -33.11 25.13
C ASN A 16 -37.40 -33.45 23.84
N ASP A 17 -36.83 -34.29 22.97
CA ASP A 17 -37.62 -35.04 21.98
C ASP A 17 -37.03 -36.41 21.71
N GLY A 18 -37.89 -37.42 21.87
CA GLY A 18 -37.64 -38.81 21.58
C GLY A 18 -38.17 -39.23 20.22
N TRP A 19 -37.42 -40.16 19.62
CA TRP A 19 -37.87 -41.28 18.78
C TRP A 19 -38.14 -41.11 17.26
N MET A 20 -37.25 -41.80 16.51
CA MET A 20 -37.50 -42.77 15.42
C MET A 20 -37.88 -42.28 14.00
N GLY A 21 -37.04 -42.63 13.02
CA GLY A 21 -37.38 -42.55 11.59
C GLY A 21 -36.26 -42.97 10.62
N SER A 22 -36.34 -44.20 10.11
CA SER A 22 -35.42 -44.89 9.18
C SER A 22 -35.21 -44.23 7.80
N ARG A 23 -34.00 -44.39 7.19
CA ARG A 23 -33.75 -45.11 5.89
C ARG A 23 -32.44 -44.70 5.16
N LYS A 24 -31.72 -45.74 4.68
CA LYS A 24 -30.89 -45.85 3.44
C LYS A 24 -29.64 -44.94 3.32
N ARG A 25 -28.58 -45.26 2.56
CA ARG A 25 -27.83 -46.47 2.11
C ARG A 25 -26.63 -45.88 1.32
N LYS A 26 -25.50 -46.60 1.28
CA LYS A 26 -24.29 -46.45 0.40
C LYS A 26 -23.31 -45.32 0.77
N ALA A 27 -21.99 -45.44 0.63
CA ALA A 27 -21.14 -46.43 -0.05
C ALA A 27 -19.79 -46.63 0.68
N MET A 28 -19.30 -47.87 0.67
CA MET A 28 -17.88 -48.22 0.83
C MET A 28 -17.14 -47.95 -0.47
N LEU A 29 -15.89 -47.49 -0.37
CA LEU A 29 -14.87 -47.73 -1.39
C LEU A 29 -13.59 -48.20 -0.68
N GLN A 30 -13.07 -49.33 -1.16
CA GLN A 30 -11.85 -50.02 -0.73
C GLN A 30 -10.61 -49.48 -1.45
N GLN A 31 -9.45 -49.62 -0.80
CA GLN A 31 -8.12 -50.01 -1.35
C GLN A 31 -7.22 -50.27 -0.12
N LYS A 32 -6.77 -51.49 0.25
CA LYS A 32 -5.72 -52.39 -0.32
C LYS A 32 -4.48 -51.62 -0.78
N ASP A 33 -3.23 -51.96 -0.46
CA ASP A 33 -2.58 -53.09 0.23
C ASP A 33 -1.10 -52.68 0.52
N SER A 34 -0.46 -53.29 1.52
CA SER A 34 0.97 -53.72 1.59
C SER A 34 1.64 -53.59 2.96
N GLU A 35 1.92 -54.76 3.53
CA GLU A 35 2.96 -55.09 4.53
C GLU A 35 4.38 -54.77 3.94
N ARG A 36 5.54 -54.71 4.63
CA ARG A 36 6.07 -55.46 5.76
C ARG A 36 7.47 -54.93 6.17
N LEU A 37 7.69 -54.78 7.49
CA LEU A 37 8.93 -54.94 8.31
C LEU A 37 10.25 -54.18 8.01
N ARG A 38 10.73 -53.43 9.02
CA ARG A 38 11.88 -53.83 9.89
C ARG A 38 11.93 -53.00 11.19
N ALA A 39 11.94 -53.70 12.33
CA ALA A 39 12.45 -53.23 13.63
C ALA A 39 14.01 -53.32 13.60
N ALA A 40 14.83 -52.65 14.40
CA ALA A 40 14.78 -52.38 15.84
C ALA A 40 15.80 -51.25 16.22
N PRO A 41 16.29 -51.10 17.47
CA PRO A 41 15.70 -50.28 18.53
C PRO A 41 16.66 -49.22 19.11
N GLY A 42 16.12 -48.32 19.95
CA GLY A 42 16.87 -47.69 21.03
C GLY A 42 17.22 -46.22 20.86
N GLN A 43 16.42 -45.35 21.47
CA GLN A 43 16.83 -44.41 22.52
C GLN A 43 15.68 -43.41 22.79
N SER A 44 15.39 -43.23 24.06
CA SER A 44 14.60 -42.12 24.62
C SER A 44 15.47 -41.48 25.72
N PRO A 45 15.14 -40.30 26.26
CA PRO A 45 14.30 -39.23 25.71
C PRO A 45 14.95 -37.85 25.97
N LEU A 46 15.06 -36.96 24.99
CA LEU A 46 15.19 -35.52 25.26
C LEU A 46 15.07 -34.74 23.96
N ILE A 47 14.70 -33.46 24.07
CA ILE A 47 14.40 -32.50 23.00
C ILE A 47 12.91 -32.47 22.64
N CYS A 48 12.15 -31.76 23.48
CA CYS A 48 10.86 -31.17 23.11
C CYS A 48 10.86 -29.74 23.63
N SER A 49 11.52 -28.83 22.92
CA SER A 49 11.34 -27.38 23.06
C SER A 49 12.34 -26.66 22.16
N LYS A 50 11.93 -26.30 20.94
CA LYS A 50 12.40 -25.08 20.21
C LYS A 50 11.82 -24.91 18.81
N GLU A 51 11.26 -25.94 18.17
CA GLU A 51 10.93 -25.85 16.73
C GLU A 51 9.51 -25.34 16.41
N ASP A 52 8.53 -25.49 17.31
CA ASP A 52 7.14 -25.13 16.99
C ASP A 52 6.84 -23.61 17.02
N THR A 53 7.70 -22.79 17.63
CA THR A 53 7.47 -21.33 17.72
C THR A 53 7.95 -20.59 16.46
N SER A 54 8.83 -21.20 15.66
CA SER A 54 9.42 -20.57 14.46
C SER A 54 8.51 -20.58 13.22
N VAL A 55 7.37 -21.27 13.27
CA VAL A 55 6.51 -21.54 12.10
C VAL A 55 5.36 -20.53 11.96
N LEU A 56 5.12 -19.66 12.93
CA LEU A 56 3.86 -18.92 13.05
C LEU A 56 3.79 -17.56 12.32
N ALA A 57 4.90 -17.03 11.84
CA ALA A 57 4.87 -15.87 10.93
C ALA A 57 6.12 -15.85 10.05
N PRO A 58 6.03 -16.26 8.77
CA PRO A 58 7.03 -15.88 7.78
C PRO A 58 7.23 -14.35 7.86
N GLN A 59 8.48 -13.89 7.90
CA GLN A 59 8.75 -12.45 7.88
C GLN A 59 8.25 -11.88 6.54
N LEU A 60 7.04 -11.32 6.55
CA LEU A 60 6.52 -10.56 5.42
C LEU A 60 7.38 -9.31 5.25
N THR A 61 8.03 -9.24 4.10
CA THR A 61 8.83 -8.08 3.72
C THR A 61 7.98 -7.08 2.95
N ILE A 62 8.46 -5.84 2.88
CA ILE A 62 7.82 -4.79 2.08
C ILE A 62 7.78 -5.20 0.59
N ASP A 63 8.78 -5.93 0.12
CA ASP A 63 8.86 -6.38 -1.27
C ASP A 63 7.80 -7.43 -1.59
N ASP A 64 7.48 -8.33 -0.65
CA ASP A 64 6.36 -9.27 -0.80
C ASP A 64 5.03 -8.52 -0.96
N LEU A 65 4.82 -7.47 -0.17
CA LEU A 65 3.63 -6.62 -0.28
C LEU A 65 3.56 -5.91 -1.64
N LYS A 66 4.70 -5.46 -2.19
CA LYS A 66 4.79 -4.83 -3.52
C LYS A 66 4.50 -5.82 -4.65
N GLN A 67 4.75 -7.11 -4.46
CA GLN A 67 4.41 -8.16 -5.42
C GLN A 67 2.92 -8.53 -5.43
N THR A 68 2.14 -8.08 -4.43
CA THR A 68 0.71 -8.36 -4.40
C THR A 68 0.00 -7.78 -5.61
N LYS A 69 -0.98 -8.53 -6.14
CA LYS A 69 -1.81 -8.11 -7.27
C LYS A 69 -2.47 -6.75 -7.07
N THR A 70 -2.83 -6.42 -5.83
CA THR A 70 -3.44 -5.14 -5.46
C THR A 70 -2.47 -3.98 -5.68
N TYR A 71 -1.24 -4.08 -5.17
CA TYR A 71 -0.22 -3.05 -5.35
C TYR A 71 0.19 -2.90 -6.83
N LEU A 72 0.42 -4.03 -7.53
CA LEU A 72 0.78 -4.01 -8.95
C LEU A 72 -0.31 -3.36 -9.82
N LYS A 73 -1.59 -3.54 -9.49
CA LYS A 73 -2.70 -2.86 -10.16
C LYS A 73 -2.69 -1.35 -9.91
N LEU A 74 -2.40 -0.92 -8.69
CA LEU A 74 -2.26 0.49 -8.35
C LEU A 74 -1.15 1.14 -9.17
N VAL A 75 0.06 0.56 -9.16
CA VAL A 75 1.21 1.08 -9.93
C VAL A 75 0.89 1.16 -11.43
N LYS A 76 0.24 0.14 -11.99
CA LYS A 76 -0.21 0.16 -13.39
C LYS A 76 -1.23 1.28 -13.68
N LYS A 77 -2.14 1.57 -12.75
CA LYS A 77 -3.09 2.68 -12.87
C LYS A 77 -2.33 4.02 -12.86
N GLN A 78 -1.46 4.22 -11.87
CA GLN A 78 -0.65 5.43 -11.73
C GLN A 78 0.21 5.71 -12.98
N GLN A 79 0.77 4.66 -13.60
CA GLN A 79 1.50 4.81 -14.86
C GLN A 79 0.62 5.28 -16.03
N LYS A 80 -0.63 4.81 -16.11
CA LYS A 80 -1.59 5.25 -17.13
C LYS A 80 -2.01 6.70 -16.89
N ASP A 81 -2.29 7.06 -15.65
CA ASP A 81 -2.69 8.41 -15.25
C ASP A 81 -1.57 9.42 -15.59
N MET A 82 -0.30 9.07 -15.30
CA MET A 82 0.85 9.88 -15.72
C MET A 82 1.01 10.01 -17.23
N CYS A 83 0.81 8.92 -17.97
CA CYS A 83 0.93 8.94 -19.43
C CYS A 83 -0.16 9.83 -20.06
N ALA A 84 -1.39 9.76 -19.55
CA ALA A 84 -2.50 10.60 -19.98
C ALA A 84 -2.21 12.09 -19.71
N LEU A 85 -1.67 12.42 -18.53
CA LEU A 85 -1.28 13.78 -18.18
C LEU A 85 -0.23 14.35 -19.14
N LYS A 86 0.86 13.62 -19.37
CA LYS A 86 1.91 14.04 -20.31
C LYS A 86 1.38 14.26 -21.73
N LYS A 87 0.44 13.41 -22.17
CA LYS A 87 -0.20 13.58 -23.48
C LYS A 87 -1.06 14.85 -23.54
N LYS A 88 -1.74 15.22 -22.45
CA LYS A 88 -2.49 16.48 -22.35
C LYS A 88 -1.54 17.69 -22.40
N GLN A 89 -0.45 17.64 -21.64
CA GLN A 89 0.56 18.70 -21.60
C GLN A 89 1.26 18.90 -22.96
N ALA A 90 1.60 17.82 -23.66
CA ALA A 90 2.16 17.88 -25.02
C ALA A 90 1.22 18.57 -26.01
N LYS A 91 -0.10 18.34 -25.92
CA LYS A 91 -1.09 19.03 -26.76
C LYS A 91 -1.18 20.52 -26.44
N ALA A 92 -1.16 20.89 -25.15
CA ALA A 92 -1.17 22.28 -24.72
C ALA A 92 0.06 23.04 -25.25
N HIS A 93 1.24 22.41 -25.18
CA HIS A 93 2.47 22.96 -25.73
C HIS A 93 2.40 23.20 -27.24
N VAL A 94 1.91 22.22 -28.02
CA VAL A 94 1.74 22.39 -29.47
C VAL A 94 0.74 23.51 -29.79
N ALA A 95 -0.35 23.62 -29.03
CA ALA A 95 -1.34 24.68 -29.21
C ALA A 95 -0.75 26.08 -28.93
N LEU A 96 0.04 26.22 -27.85
CA LEU A 96 0.71 27.47 -27.52
C LEU A 96 1.70 27.88 -28.62
N GLN A 97 2.55 26.93 -29.04
CA GLN A 97 3.52 27.16 -30.12
C GLN A 97 2.84 27.59 -31.44
N SER A 98 1.73 26.95 -31.80
CA SER A 98 0.95 27.32 -32.99
C SER A 98 0.36 28.73 -32.87
N SER A 99 -0.10 29.11 -31.68
CA SER A 99 -0.62 30.46 -31.39
C SER A 99 0.48 31.52 -31.53
N HIS A 100 1.65 31.28 -30.91
CA HIS A 100 2.81 32.16 -30.99
C HIS A 100 3.27 32.37 -32.44
N CYS A 101 3.42 31.30 -33.22
CA CYS A 101 3.76 31.39 -34.64
C CYS A 101 2.76 32.26 -35.41
N THR A 102 1.46 32.02 -35.23
CA THR A 102 0.40 32.77 -35.91
C THR A 102 0.39 34.25 -35.50
N GLN A 103 0.78 34.59 -34.27
CA GLN A 103 0.87 35.97 -33.79
C GLN A 103 2.06 36.72 -34.40
N VAL A 104 3.21 36.05 -34.49
CA VAL A 104 4.41 36.59 -35.15
C VAL A 104 4.14 36.82 -36.63
N ASP A 105 3.62 35.81 -37.33
CA ASP A 105 3.33 35.88 -38.77
C ASP A 105 2.40 37.04 -39.11
N ARG A 106 1.33 37.23 -38.32
CA ARG A 106 0.41 38.36 -38.49
C ARG A 106 1.08 39.71 -38.28
N THR A 107 1.98 39.81 -37.30
CA THR A 107 2.66 41.07 -36.97
C THR A 107 3.68 41.45 -38.03
N VAL A 108 4.41 40.47 -38.57
CA VAL A 108 5.35 40.66 -39.67
C VAL A 108 4.61 41.03 -40.96
N ALA A 109 3.57 40.27 -41.33
CA ALA A 109 2.79 40.55 -42.53
C ALA A 109 2.14 41.95 -42.51
N GLN A 110 1.65 42.41 -41.35
CA GLN A 110 1.09 43.75 -41.20
C GLN A 110 2.16 44.84 -41.38
N HIS A 111 3.33 44.68 -40.76
CA HIS A 111 4.43 45.62 -40.92
C HIS A 111 4.91 45.71 -42.37
N ASP A 112 5.07 44.56 -43.05
CA ASP A 112 5.52 44.53 -44.43
C ASP A 112 4.53 45.22 -45.37
N LYS A 113 3.22 45.05 -45.12
CA LYS A 113 2.16 45.75 -45.86
C LYS A 113 2.22 47.27 -45.67
N GLU A 114 2.37 47.74 -44.43
CA GLU A 114 2.45 49.18 -44.11
C GLU A 114 3.72 49.81 -44.68
N LYS A 115 4.86 49.13 -44.52
CA LYS A 115 6.14 49.57 -45.05
C LYS A 115 6.12 49.67 -46.57
N GLN A 116 5.61 48.64 -47.26
CA GLN A 116 5.50 48.65 -48.73
C GLN A 116 4.58 49.78 -49.23
N ALA A 117 3.52 50.11 -48.48
CA ALA A 117 2.65 51.23 -48.82
C ALA A 117 3.37 52.58 -48.73
N LEU A 118 4.16 52.81 -47.67
CA LEU A 118 4.96 54.03 -47.51
C LEU A 118 6.10 54.12 -48.55
N GLU A 119 6.78 53.01 -48.85
CA GLU A 119 7.82 52.97 -49.89
C GLU A 119 7.25 53.32 -51.28
N LYS A 120 6.06 52.81 -51.61
CA LYS A 120 5.35 53.19 -52.84
C LYS A 120 4.95 54.67 -52.87
N GLN A 121 4.65 55.28 -51.71
CA GLN A 121 4.37 56.71 -51.61
C GLN A 121 5.65 57.53 -51.79
N LEU A 122 6.75 57.11 -51.16
CA LEU A 122 8.07 57.74 -51.30
C LEU A 122 8.55 57.76 -52.75
N GLU A 123 8.48 56.61 -53.44
CA GLU A 123 8.84 56.46 -54.86
C GLU A 123 8.06 57.45 -55.75
N LYS A 124 6.76 57.64 -55.47
CA LYS A 124 5.92 58.59 -56.21
C LYS A 124 6.29 60.04 -55.93
N SER A 125 6.64 60.38 -54.69
CA SER A 125 7.07 61.74 -54.31
C SER A 125 8.43 62.10 -54.92
N ILE A 126 9.36 61.16 -54.97
CA ILE A 126 10.69 61.35 -55.59
C ILE A 126 10.57 61.58 -57.11
N ARG A 127 9.66 60.87 -57.80
CA ARG A 127 9.43 61.06 -59.24
C ARG A 127 8.83 62.43 -59.60
N LYS A 128 8.24 63.15 -58.65
CA LYS A 128 7.58 64.45 -58.85
C LYS A 128 8.46 65.66 -58.48
N VAL A 129 9.76 65.44 -58.26
CA VAL A 129 10.68 66.49 -57.80
C VAL A 129 10.90 67.53 -58.90
N SER A 130 10.15 68.64 -58.86
CA SER A 130 10.53 69.92 -59.49
C SER A 130 10.76 71.05 -58.49
N ASP A 131 10.14 71.00 -57.30
CA ASP A 131 10.11 72.11 -56.34
C ASP A 131 10.46 71.70 -54.89
N ASN A 132 10.91 72.66 -54.07
CA ASN A 132 11.40 72.46 -52.68
C ASN A 132 10.39 71.75 -51.75
N TYR A 133 9.09 71.92 -51.99
CA TYR A 133 8.00 71.25 -51.25
C TYR A 133 7.99 69.72 -51.46
N SER A 134 8.38 69.24 -52.65
CA SER A 134 8.44 67.80 -52.97
C SER A 134 9.58 67.09 -52.24
N LEU A 135 10.68 67.81 -51.94
CA LEU A 135 11.80 67.30 -51.16
C LEU A 135 11.43 67.13 -49.69
N GLU A 136 10.73 68.10 -49.12
CA GLU A 136 10.32 68.06 -47.71
C GLU A 136 9.32 66.92 -47.44
N MET A 137 8.33 66.74 -48.32
CA MET A 137 7.39 65.61 -48.26
C MET A 137 8.09 64.25 -48.35
N SER A 138 9.11 64.11 -49.21
CA SER A 138 9.87 62.86 -49.34
C SER A 138 10.65 62.54 -48.06
N ARG A 139 11.27 63.56 -47.44
CA ARG A 139 11.98 63.43 -46.16
C ARG A 139 11.03 62.99 -45.03
N ASP A 140 9.80 63.49 -45.02
CA ASP A 140 8.81 63.12 -44.00
C ASP A 140 8.36 61.66 -44.15
N ILE A 141 8.15 61.17 -45.38
CA ILE A 141 7.82 59.76 -45.63
C ILE A 141 8.99 58.85 -45.22
N GLU A 142 10.24 59.22 -45.53
CA GLU A 142 11.41 58.47 -45.06
C GLU A 142 11.49 58.40 -43.53
N LYS A 143 11.18 59.51 -42.85
CA LYS A 143 11.12 59.54 -41.38
C LYS A 143 10.03 58.62 -40.86
N GLN A 144 8.86 58.60 -41.49
CA GLN A 144 7.77 57.68 -41.14
C GLN A 144 8.19 56.21 -41.31
N ILE A 145 8.87 55.84 -42.41
CA ILE A 145 9.37 54.47 -42.62
C ILE A 145 10.37 54.08 -41.52
N LYS A 146 11.30 54.97 -41.16
CA LYS A 146 12.26 54.74 -40.08
C LYS A 146 11.57 54.54 -38.74
N THR A 147 10.60 55.40 -38.40
CA THR A 147 9.80 55.27 -37.17
C THR A 147 8.99 53.97 -37.18
N LEU A 148 8.34 53.61 -38.28
CA LEU A 148 7.58 52.36 -38.42
C LEU A 148 8.47 51.14 -38.17
N THR A 149 9.66 51.11 -38.78
CA THR A 149 10.64 50.02 -38.61
C THR A 149 11.12 49.92 -37.15
N SER A 150 11.42 51.07 -36.53
CA SER A 150 11.83 51.12 -35.13
C SER A 150 10.73 50.62 -34.18
N ASN A 151 9.47 51.03 -34.42
CA ASN A 151 8.32 50.60 -33.64
C ASN A 151 8.07 49.10 -33.78
N HIS A 152 8.13 48.56 -35.01
CA HIS A 152 8.00 47.13 -35.24
C HIS A 152 9.09 46.33 -34.53
N LYS A 153 10.35 46.80 -34.55
CA LYS A 153 11.45 46.16 -33.82
C LYS A 153 11.18 46.10 -32.30
N SER A 154 10.67 47.17 -31.69
CA SER A 154 10.29 47.15 -30.26
C SER A 154 9.15 46.18 -30.02
N LYS A 155 8.10 46.23 -30.85
CA LYS A 155 6.93 45.35 -30.73
C LYS A 155 7.29 43.87 -30.85
N VAL A 156 8.18 43.50 -31.77
CA VAL A 156 8.67 42.12 -31.90
C VAL A 156 9.48 41.73 -30.66
N LYS A 157 10.35 42.61 -30.15
CA LYS A 157 11.13 42.35 -28.93
C LYS A 157 10.22 42.10 -27.72
N GLU A 158 9.20 42.94 -27.52
CA GLU A 158 8.21 42.79 -26.46
C GLU A 158 7.38 41.50 -26.64
N MET A 159 7.00 41.17 -27.87
CA MET A 159 6.28 39.94 -28.18
C MET A 159 7.09 38.69 -27.86
N VAL A 160 8.37 38.65 -28.27
CA VAL A 160 9.26 37.53 -27.96
C VAL A 160 9.45 37.38 -26.45
N ALA A 161 9.61 38.49 -25.73
CA ALA A 161 9.68 38.45 -24.26
C ALA A 161 8.38 37.92 -23.62
N SER A 162 7.21 38.35 -24.13
CA SER A 162 5.91 37.83 -23.68
C SER A 162 5.76 36.33 -23.95
N HIS A 163 6.14 35.88 -25.15
CA HIS A 163 6.07 34.45 -25.52
C HIS A 163 6.99 33.59 -24.64
N ALA A 164 8.19 34.09 -24.32
CA ALA A 164 9.10 33.41 -23.42
C ALA A 164 8.50 33.28 -22.00
N LEU A 165 7.84 34.32 -21.48
CA LEU A 165 7.17 34.29 -20.19
C LEU A 165 5.99 33.31 -20.18
N GLU A 166 5.09 33.38 -21.17
CA GLU A 166 3.96 32.45 -21.29
C GLU A 166 4.43 30.99 -21.36
N TRP A 167 5.54 30.74 -22.06
CA TRP A 167 6.15 29.42 -22.13
C TRP A 167 6.71 28.97 -20.78
N ALA A 168 7.49 29.82 -20.12
CA ALA A 168 8.07 29.51 -18.81
C ALA A 168 6.98 29.22 -17.77
N GLU A 169 5.91 30.03 -17.74
CA GLU A 169 4.76 29.82 -16.89
C GLU A 169 4.05 28.50 -17.18
N MET A 170 3.83 28.16 -18.46
CA MET A 170 3.24 26.87 -18.85
C MET A 170 4.09 25.69 -18.37
N ILE A 171 5.41 25.74 -18.55
CA ILE A 171 6.32 24.68 -18.09
C ILE A 171 6.29 24.56 -16.56
N LYS A 172 6.31 25.68 -15.85
CA LYS A 172 6.19 25.71 -14.38
C LYS A 172 4.88 25.07 -13.90
N TRP A 173 3.76 25.41 -14.52
CA TRP A 173 2.46 24.81 -14.20
C TRP A 173 2.42 23.31 -14.50
N HIS A 174 2.94 22.89 -15.66
CA HIS A 174 3.03 21.47 -16.01
C HIS A 174 3.90 20.69 -15.01
N SER A 175 5.07 21.22 -14.64
CA SER A 175 5.96 20.63 -13.63
C SER A 175 5.29 20.50 -12.27
N ALA A 176 4.57 21.54 -11.82
CA ALA A 176 3.81 21.51 -10.57
C ALA A 176 2.67 20.47 -10.60
N GLU A 177 1.88 20.42 -11.69
CA GLU A 177 0.81 19.44 -11.87
C GLU A 177 1.34 18.00 -11.86
N GLU A 178 2.44 17.73 -12.58
CA GLU A 178 3.09 16.42 -12.54
C GLU A 178 3.59 16.07 -11.14
N GLN A 179 4.13 17.06 -10.41
CA GLN A 179 4.65 16.85 -9.07
C GLN A 179 3.55 16.53 -8.06
N THR A 180 2.43 17.26 -8.07
CA THR A 180 1.26 16.94 -7.25
C THR A 180 0.76 15.52 -7.51
N VAL A 181 0.75 15.08 -8.76
CA VAL A 181 0.33 13.71 -9.11
C VAL A 181 1.32 12.68 -8.59
N ARG A 182 2.64 12.93 -8.67
CA ARG A 182 3.66 12.05 -8.06
C ARG A 182 3.49 11.93 -6.55
N GLU A 183 3.29 13.05 -5.86
CA GLU A 183 3.07 13.08 -4.41
C GLU A 183 1.82 12.26 -4.04
N GLN A 184 0.71 12.47 -4.76
CA GLN A 184 -0.51 11.71 -4.57
C GLN A 184 -0.30 10.20 -4.81
N HIS A 185 0.52 9.84 -5.81
CA HIS A 185 0.85 8.45 -6.10
C HIS A 185 1.63 7.80 -4.96
N VAL A 186 2.61 8.49 -4.38
CA VAL A 186 3.39 7.99 -3.23
C VAL A 186 2.48 7.79 -2.02
N ILE A 187 1.61 8.75 -1.71
CA ILE A 187 0.64 8.63 -0.60
C ILE A 187 -0.23 7.37 -0.79
N GLN A 188 -0.81 7.17 -1.97
CA GLN A 188 -1.63 6.00 -2.26
C GLN A 188 -0.86 4.68 -2.15
N GLN A 189 0.42 4.67 -2.55
CA GLN A 189 1.28 3.48 -2.41
C GLN A 189 1.51 3.16 -0.92
N CYS A 190 1.85 4.17 -0.10
CA CYS A 190 2.05 4.03 1.34
C CYS A 190 0.79 3.50 2.04
N GLU A 191 -0.38 4.09 1.74
CA GLU A 191 -1.67 3.66 2.27
C GLU A 191 -2.02 2.22 1.88
N THR A 192 -1.78 1.86 0.61
CA THR A 192 -2.05 0.51 0.10
C THR A 192 -1.15 -0.52 0.76
N LEU A 193 0.15 -0.23 0.92
CA LEU A 193 1.08 -1.12 1.62
C LEU A 193 0.67 -1.30 3.09
N ARG A 194 0.31 -0.21 3.79
CA ARG A 194 -0.19 -0.27 5.18
C ARG A 194 -1.43 -1.15 5.28
N LYS A 195 -2.39 -0.96 4.38
CA LYS A 195 -3.62 -1.76 4.33
C LYS A 195 -3.33 -3.25 4.12
N LEU A 196 -2.45 -3.58 3.17
CA LEU A 196 -2.09 -4.97 2.88
C LEU A 196 -1.40 -5.64 4.08
N LEU A 197 -0.49 -4.92 4.76
CA LEU A 197 0.17 -5.43 5.96
C LEU A 197 -0.84 -5.71 7.08
N LEU A 198 -1.75 -4.77 7.36
CA LEU A 198 -2.77 -4.93 8.40
C LEU A 198 -3.72 -6.10 8.11
N MET A 199 -4.11 -6.30 6.84
CA MET A 199 -4.94 -7.44 6.45
C MET A 199 -4.22 -8.78 6.70
N GLU A 200 -2.92 -8.86 6.42
CA GLU A 200 -2.15 -10.08 6.67
C GLU A 200 -1.89 -10.29 8.17
N HIS A 201 -1.66 -9.21 8.93
CA HIS A 201 -1.59 -9.25 10.39
C HIS A 201 -2.89 -9.80 11.01
N GLU A 202 -4.04 -9.30 10.56
CA GLU A 202 -5.34 -9.77 11.02
C GLU A 202 -5.52 -11.28 10.74
N LYS A 203 -5.19 -11.72 9.52
CA LYS A 203 -5.25 -13.13 9.13
C LYS A 203 -4.34 -14.00 9.99
N GLN A 204 -3.10 -13.57 10.26
CA GLN A 204 -2.18 -14.31 11.13
C GLN A 204 -2.70 -14.39 12.57
N THR A 205 -3.25 -13.30 13.10
CA THR A 205 -3.84 -13.27 14.44
C THR A 205 -5.05 -14.20 14.55
N GLN A 206 -5.93 -14.23 13.53
CA GLN A 206 -7.05 -15.17 13.47
C GLN A 206 -6.57 -16.63 13.42
N GLN A 207 -5.53 -16.93 12.63
CA GLN A 207 -4.93 -18.27 12.56
C GLN A 207 -4.35 -18.72 13.91
N LEU A 208 -3.64 -17.84 14.61
CA LEU A 208 -3.10 -18.13 15.95
C LEU A 208 -4.22 -18.40 16.96
N SER A 209 -5.30 -17.60 16.92
CA SER A 209 -6.47 -17.79 17.78
C SER A 209 -7.13 -19.16 17.58
N LEU A 210 -7.35 -19.57 16.32
CA LEU A 210 -7.90 -20.90 15.99
C LEU A 210 -6.99 -22.04 16.48
N LEU A 211 -5.67 -21.85 16.40
CA LEU A 211 -4.70 -22.82 16.92
C LEU A 211 -4.78 -22.94 18.45
N HIS A 212 -4.92 -21.82 19.15
CA HIS A 212 -5.10 -21.79 20.61
C HIS A 212 -6.41 -22.46 21.04
N GLU A 213 -7.50 -22.24 20.32
CA GLU A 213 -8.79 -22.92 20.55
C GLU A 213 -8.68 -24.44 20.40
N ARG A 214 -8.01 -24.90 19.33
CA ARG A 214 -7.77 -26.33 19.10
C ARG A 214 -6.94 -26.95 20.22
N GLN A 215 -5.83 -26.31 20.62
CA GLN A 215 -4.99 -26.78 21.72
C GLN A 215 -5.78 -26.89 23.04
N ASN A 216 -6.67 -25.94 23.31
CA ASN A 216 -7.54 -25.98 24.49
C ASN A 216 -8.52 -27.16 24.44
N LYS A 217 -9.14 -27.43 23.28
CA LYS A 217 -10.02 -28.58 23.08
C LYS A 217 -9.28 -29.91 23.25
N ASP A 218 -8.09 -30.02 22.66
CA ASP A 218 -7.25 -31.22 22.74
C ASP A 218 -6.80 -31.48 24.18
N MET A 219 -6.40 -30.44 24.92
CA MET A 219 -6.04 -30.54 26.33
C MET A 219 -7.21 -31.04 27.19
N ARG A 220 -8.41 -30.46 27.04
CA ARG A 220 -9.61 -30.91 27.78
C ARG A 220 -9.95 -32.38 27.47
N THR A 221 -9.84 -32.77 26.20
CA THR A 221 -10.07 -34.16 25.77
C THR A 221 -9.05 -35.11 26.41
N ASN A 222 -7.78 -34.72 26.44
CA ASN A 222 -6.71 -35.49 27.08
C ASN A 222 -6.87 -35.60 28.61
N GLN A 223 -7.36 -34.55 29.28
CA GLN A 223 -7.69 -34.58 30.70
C GLN A 223 -8.83 -35.58 30.99
N ALA A 224 -9.90 -35.54 30.20
CA ALA A 224 -11.01 -36.49 30.33
C ALA A 224 -10.55 -37.94 30.11
N LYS A 225 -9.75 -38.19 29.06
CA LYS A 225 -9.19 -39.51 28.75
C LYS A 225 -8.30 -40.03 29.89
N THR A 226 -7.38 -39.20 30.38
CA THR A 226 -6.48 -39.55 31.51
C THR A 226 -7.28 -39.87 32.78
N SER A 227 -8.33 -39.09 33.07
CA SER A 227 -9.19 -39.32 34.23
C SER A 227 -9.94 -40.65 34.14
N MET A 228 -10.52 -40.96 32.97
CA MET A 228 -11.20 -42.24 32.73
C MET A 228 -10.23 -43.43 32.83
N GLU A 229 -9.05 -43.34 32.21
CA GLU A 229 -8.02 -44.40 32.27
C GLU A 229 -7.53 -44.64 33.69
N SER A 230 -7.29 -43.58 34.45
CA SER A 230 -6.85 -43.69 35.85
C SER A 230 -7.92 -44.31 36.75
N SER A 231 -9.20 -43.99 36.52
CA SER A 231 -10.34 -44.59 37.23
C SER A 231 -10.50 -46.07 36.90
N LYS A 232 -10.32 -46.46 35.63
CA LYS A 232 -10.28 -47.87 35.20
C LYS A 232 -9.13 -48.63 35.87
N ALA A 233 -7.95 -48.02 35.97
CA ALA A 233 -6.79 -48.63 36.62
C ALA A 233 -7.06 -48.97 38.10
N ILE A 234 -7.64 -48.06 38.88
CA ILE A 234 -8.03 -48.33 40.29
C ILE A 234 -9.08 -49.45 40.37
N SER A 235 -10.01 -49.50 39.42
CA SER A 235 -11.08 -50.50 39.42
C SER A 235 -10.55 -51.91 39.10
N GLN A 236 -9.52 -52.00 38.26
CA GLN A 236 -8.87 -53.24 37.84
C GLN A 236 -7.74 -53.68 38.80
N ASP A 237 -7.36 -52.83 39.75
CA ASP A 237 -6.32 -53.11 40.73
C ASP A 237 -6.77 -54.17 41.75
N LYS A 238 -6.25 -55.39 41.57
CA LYS A 238 -6.54 -56.55 42.43
C LYS A 238 -5.89 -56.43 43.81
N SER A 239 -4.94 -55.51 44.01
CA SER A 239 -4.26 -55.32 45.29
C SER A 239 -5.17 -54.62 46.32
N ILE A 240 -6.20 -53.90 45.86
CA ILE A 240 -7.15 -53.19 46.72
C ILE A 240 -8.21 -54.17 47.23
N LYS A 241 -8.13 -54.52 48.51
CA LYS A 241 -8.91 -55.62 49.09
C LYS A 241 -10.27 -55.22 49.65
N ASN A 242 -10.47 -53.94 49.97
CA ASN A 242 -11.70 -53.47 50.61
C ASN A 242 -12.25 -52.17 50.02
N LYS A 243 -13.54 -51.89 50.29
CA LYS A 243 -14.26 -50.73 49.75
C LYS A 243 -13.69 -49.40 50.27
N ALA A 244 -13.37 -49.32 51.56
CA ALA A 244 -12.85 -48.11 52.18
C ALA A 244 -11.49 -47.69 51.58
N GLU A 245 -10.61 -48.65 51.30
CA GLU A 245 -9.33 -48.43 50.63
C GLU A 245 -9.54 -47.97 49.19
N ARG A 246 -10.46 -48.59 48.44
CA ARG A 246 -10.81 -48.16 47.09
C ARG A 246 -11.31 -46.71 47.07
N GLU A 247 -12.22 -46.35 47.96
CA GLU A 247 -12.73 -44.98 48.09
C GLU A 247 -11.63 -43.99 48.50
N ARG A 248 -10.69 -44.40 49.35
CA ARG A 248 -9.51 -43.59 49.69
C ARG A 248 -8.64 -43.35 48.45
N ARG A 249 -8.31 -44.39 47.68
CA ARG A 249 -7.50 -44.28 46.46
C ARG A 249 -8.19 -43.43 45.39
N VAL A 250 -9.50 -43.53 45.24
CA VAL A 250 -10.27 -42.67 44.32
C VAL A 250 -10.19 -41.20 44.75
N ARG A 251 -10.33 -40.89 46.04
CA ARG A 251 -10.20 -39.51 46.55
C ARG A 251 -8.80 -38.94 46.32
N GLU A 252 -7.78 -39.74 46.61
CA GLU A 252 -6.37 -39.36 46.39
C GLU A 252 -6.05 -39.14 44.91
N LEU A 253 -6.54 -40.02 44.04
CA LEU A 253 -6.41 -39.86 42.59
C LEU A 253 -7.10 -38.59 42.10
N ASN A 254 -8.34 -38.33 42.54
CA ASN A 254 -9.09 -37.14 42.13
C ASN A 254 -8.40 -35.85 42.59
N SER A 255 -7.84 -35.83 43.80
CA SER A 255 -7.03 -34.71 44.29
C SER A 255 -5.79 -34.50 43.42
N THR A 256 -5.05 -35.58 43.12
CA THR A 256 -3.84 -35.53 42.29
C THR A 256 -4.14 -35.09 40.86
N ASN A 257 -5.18 -35.64 40.24
CA ASN A 257 -5.64 -35.28 38.89
C ASN A 257 -6.07 -33.81 38.84
N THR A 258 -6.84 -33.33 39.82
CA THR A 258 -7.26 -31.92 39.88
C THR A 258 -6.06 -30.99 39.90
N ARG A 259 -5.05 -31.28 40.74
CA ARG A 259 -3.80 -30.51 40.79
C ARG A 259 -3.08 -30.52 39.45
N LYS A 260 -2.89 -31.71 38.84
CA LYS A 260 -2.23 -31.86 37.54
C LYS A 260 -2.94 -31.06 36.44
N PHE A 261 -4.27 -31.15 36.36
CA PHE A 261 -5.07 -30.47 35.35
C PHE A 261 -5.01 -28.94 35.50
N LEU A 262 -5.01 -28.43 36.73
CA LEU A 262 -4.83 -27.00 37.00
C LEU A 262 -3.44 -26.53 36.56
N THR A 263 -2.38 -27.28 36.89
CA THR A 263 -1.02 -26.94 36.46
C THR A 263 -0.88 -26.98 34.94
N GLU A 264 -1.47 -27.98 34.26
CA GLU A 264 -1.48 -28.07 32.80
C GLU A 264 -2.21 -26.89 32.15
N ARG A 265 -3.38 -26.51 32.66
CA ARG A 265 -4.15 -25.34 32.20
C ARG A 265 -3.35 -24.07 32.38
N LYS A 266 -2.75 -23.85 33.55
CA LYS A 266 -1.91 -22.68 33.84
C LYS A 266 -0.71 -22.63 32.89
N ARG A 267 -0.05 -23.77 32.67
CA ARG A 267 1.10 -23.85 31.75
C ARG A 267 0.70 -23.55 30.30
N LEU A 268 -0.43 -24.09 29.83
CA LEU A 268 -0.91 -23.80 28.48
C LEU A 268 -1.30 -22.33 28.33
N ALA A 269 -2.04 -21.76 29.28
CA ALA A 269 -2.41 -20.35 29.26
C ALA A 269 -1.19 -19.42 29.24
N MET A 270 -0.17 -19.69 30.06
CA MET A 270 1.08 -18.92 30.05
C MET A 270 1.84 -19.06 28.71
N LYS A 271 1.83 -20.26 28.11
CA LYS A 271 2.42 -20.50 26.78
C LYS A 271 1.70 -19.68 25.71
N GLN A 272 0.37 -19.73 25.68
CA GLN A 272 -0.45 -18.99 24.72
C GLN A 272 -0.29 -17.47 24.87
N SER A 273 -0.27 -16.96 26.11
CA SER A 273 0.02 -15.53 26.38
C SER A 273 1.35 -15.09 25.79
N LYS A 274 2.41 -15.87 26.05
CA LYS A 274 3.75 -15.57 25.53
C LYS A 274 3.82 -15.60 24.01
N GLU A 275 3.16 -16.57 23.37
CA GLU A 275 3.07 -16.66 21.91
C GLU A 275 2.33 -15.45 21.31
N SER A 276 1.20 -15.05 21.92
CA SER A 276 0.45 -13.86 21.50
C SER A 276 1.26 -12.57 21.68
N GLU A 277 1.98 -12.41 22.79
CA GLU A 277 2.84 -11.26 23.03
C GLU A 277 3.99 -11.17 22.01
N GLN A 278 4.63 -12.30 21.71
CA GLN A 278 5.68 -12.39 20.69
C GLN A 278 5.15 -12.05 19.29
N HIS A 279 3.99 -12.58 18.94
CA HIS A 279 3.31 -12.28 17.68
C HIS A 279 2.98 -10.79 17.55
N GLN A 280 2.39 -10.18 18.59
CA GLN A 280 2.10 -8.75 18.61
C GLN A 280 3.36 -7.88 18.58
N ALA A 281 4.45 -8.30 19.21
CA ALA A 281 5.72 -7.60 19.14
C ALA A 281 6.29 -7.61 17.71
N ALA A 282 6.24 -8.77 17.03
CA ALA A 282 6.66 -8.88 15.63
C ALA A 282 5.79 -8.03 14.69
N GLN A 283 4.47 -8.01 14.88
CA GLN A 283 3.56 -7.16 14.11
C GLN A 283 3.87 -5.67 14.28
N ARG A 284 4.11 -5.22 15.53
CA ARG A 284 4.50 -3.83 15.81
C ARG A 284 5.81 -3.45 15.11
N GLU A 285 6.81 -4.32 15.17
CA GLU A 285 8.10 -4.09 14.53
C GLU A 285 7.98 -4.06 12.99
N GLN A 286 7.16 -4.91 12.40
CA GLN A 286 6.86 -4.86 10.95
C GLN A 286 6.15 -3.57 10.55
N LEU A 287 5.21 -3.09 11.36
CA LEU A 287 4.51 -1.83 11.12
C LEU A 287 5.47 -0.64 11.18
N GLU A 288 6.32 -0.58 12.21
CA GLU A 288 7.32 0.48 12.38
C GLU A 288 8.30 0.53 11.21
N ARG A 289 8.81 -0.64 10.76
CA ARG A 289 9.66 -0.73 9.57
C ARG A 289 8.95 -0.19 8.31
N LEU A 290 7.67 -0.52 8.14
CA LEU A 290 6.88 -0.04 7.02
C LEU A 290 6.63 1.48 7.11
N GLU A 291 6.30 1.99 8.29
CA GLU A 291 6.08 3.42 8.51
C GLU A 291 7.34 4.22 8.22
N LYS A 292 8.51 3.75 8.69
CA LYS A 292 9.80 4.36 8.36
C LYS A 292 10.09 4.35 6.85
N HIS A 293 9.85 3.22 6.18
CA HIS A 293 10.00 3.14 4.72
C HIS A 293 9.09 4.13 3.99
N ASN A 294 7.83 4.23 4.42
CA ASN A 294 6.85 5.15 3.84
C ASN A 294 7.23 6.62 4.08
N GLU A 295 7.74 6.94 5.27
CA GLU A 295 8.23 8.27 5.61
C GLU A 295 9.44 8.66 4.75
N GLU A 296 10.41 7.76 4.58
CA GLU A 296 11.57 7.97 3.71
C GLU A 296 11.14 8.21 2.24
N LEU A 297 10.16 7.46 1.75
CA LEU A 297 9.61 7.64 0.40
C LEU A 297 8.91 9.00 0.23
N LEU A 298 8.09 9.40 1.20
CA LEU A 298 7.40 10.69 1.21
C LEU A 298 8.41 11.84 1.26
N ASN A 299 9.36 11.78 2.17
CA ASN A 299 10.41 12.78 2.31
C ASN A 299 11.25 12.91 1.04
N SER A 300 11.61 11.79 0.40
CA SER A 300 12.30 11.80 -0.90
C SER A 300 11.47 12.46 -2.00
N CYS A 301 10.15 12.23 -2.01
CA CYS A 301 9.23 12.85 -2.97
C CYS A 301 9.13 14.37 -2.77
N TYR A 302 8.98 14.83 -1.52
CA TYR A 302 8.92 16.26 -1.19
C TYR A 302 10.27 16.96 -1.39
N ALA A 303 11.39 16.33 -1.08
CA ALA A 303 12.72 16.90 -1.33
C ALA A 303 12.96 17.15 -2.82
N LYS A 304 12.53 16.22 -3.68
CA LYS A 304 12.57 16.40 -5.15
C LYS A 304 11.72 17.59 -5.60
N SER A 305 10.55 17.78 -4.99
CA SER A 305 9.66 18.94 -5.19
C SER A 305 10.37 20.27 -4.93
N GLN A 306 11.05 20.38 -3.78
CA GLN A 306 11.74 21.61 -3.37
C GLN A 306 12.98 21.91 -4.22
N CYS A 307 13.76 20.90 -4.61
CA CYS A 307 14.92 21.09 -5.48
C CYS A 307 14.54 21.52 -6.91
N GLN A 308 13.39 21.08 -7.44
CA GLN A 308 12.89 21.55 -8.73
C GLN A 308 12.42 23.01 -8.64
N GLY A 309 11.66 23.39 -7.61
CA GLY A 309 11.24 24.79 -7.43
C GLY A 309 12.41 25.77 -7.23
N GLN A 310 13.53 25.34 -6.66
CA GLN A 310 14.74 26.17 -6.49
C GLN A 310 15.58 26.30 -7.77
N ARG A 311 15.57 25.31 -8.67
CA ARG A 311 16.21 25.42 -10.00
C ARG A 311 15.46 26.41 -10.87
N ASP A 312 14.15 26.26 -10.96
CA ASP A 312 13.30 27.13 -11.76
C ASP A 312 13.40 28.59 -11.29
N GLY A 313 13.49 28.85 -9.97
CA GLY A 313 13.66 30.19 -9.41
C GLY A 313 15.08 30.79 -9.51
N ARG A 314 16.12 29.98 -9.77
CA ARG A 314 17.49 30.47 -10.02
C ARG A 314 17.72 30.81 -11.48
N GLU A 315 17.13 30.05 -12.41
CA GLU A 315 17.12 30.38 -13.84
C GLU A 315 16.37 31.70 -14.09
N GLU A 316 15.23 31.92 -13.42
CA GLU A 316 14.46 33.18 -13.49
C GLU A 316 15.24 34.43 -12.98
N ARG A 317 16.28 34.24 -12.16
CA ARG A 317 17.14 35.33 -11.63
C ARG A 317 18.37 35.61 -12.48
N THR A 318 18.76 34.68 -13.35
CA THR A 318 19.93 34.83 -14.22
C THR A 318 19.57 35.39 -15.59
N GLU A 319 18.27 35.46 -15.93
CA GLU A 319 17.75 36.04 -17.17
C GLU A 319 17.13 37.45 -17.01
N ARG A 320 17.26 38.10 -15.84
CA ARG A 320 16.90 39.51 -15.61
C ARG A 320 18.11 40.43 -15.69
#